data_AF-A0A7Y5WLS0-F1
#
_entry.id   AF-A0A7Y5WLS0-F1
#
_cell.length_a   1.000
_cell.length_b   1.000
_cell.length_c   1.000
_cell.angle_alpha   90.00
_cell.angle_beta   90.00
_cell.angle_gamma   90.00
#
_symmetry.space_group_name_H-M   'P 1'
#
loop_
_entity.id
_entity.type
_entity.pdbx_description
1 polymer ?
#
loop_
_entity_poly.entity_id
_entity_poly.type
_entity_poly.pdbx_seq_one_letter_code
_entity_poly.pdbx_strand_id
1 'polypeptide(L)'
;MGGYDDHGRPEIGTLEADGKHLVVSVRVIFDGIEHVGRLWFAEEEWEDDGLPDRGALPGRTVDEVIALAKRLTTNELLQRYRRAQAEKRRFHDLRRITDEILAKIRYLNQVGISMRAGLLDVEGAAQELELTERQLHELVDRLRPAAGVEE
;
A
#
# COMPACT_ATOMS: atom_id res chain seq x y z
N MET A 1 -10.00 19.24 7.11
CA MET A 1 -10.10 18.59 5.79
C MET A 1 -8.76 18.82 5.10
N GLY A 2 -7.75 18.02 5.45
CA GLY A 2 -6.43 18.11 4.85
C GLY A 2 -6.44 17.29 3.57
N GLY A 3 -6.59 17.97 2.43
CA GLY A 3 -6.44 17.33 1.12
C GLY A 3 -5.01 16.84 1.02
N TYR A 4 -4.82 15.53 1.16
CA TYR A 4 -3.72 14.86 0.51
C TYR A 4 -3.98 15.05 -0.98
N ASP A 5 -3.30 16.03 -1.59
CA ASP A 5 -3.21 16.11 -3.05
C ASP A 5 -2.52 14.81 -3.51
N ASP A 6 -3.31 13.80 -3.79
CA ASP A 6 -2.87 12.61 -4.52
C ASP A 6 -2.73 13.05 -5.98
N HIS A 7 -1.55 13.54 -6.35
CA HIS A 7 -1.21 14.02 -7.70
C HIS A 7 -1.22 12.89 -8.77
N GLY A 8 -1.99 11.82 -8.56
CA GLY A 8 -1.91 10.59 -9.32
C GLY A 8 -0.60 9.84 -9.07
N ARG A 9 -0.48 8.67 -9.70
CA ARG A 9 0.76 7.89 -9.79
C ARG A 9 1.33 8.03 -11.20
N PRO A 10 2.06 9.12 -11.53
CA PRO A 10 2.65 9.28 -12.85
C PRO A 10 3.57 8.10 -13.19
N GLU A 11 3.35 7.55 -14.37
CA GLU A 11 4.23 6.54 -14.95
C GLU A 11 5.57 7.17 -15.32
N ILE A 12 6.65 6.47 -14.96
CA ILE A 12 8.03 6.91 -15.23
C ILE A 12 8.76 5.96 -16.19
N GLY A 13 8.21 4.77 -16.45
CA GLY A 13 8.74 3.81 -17.41
C GLY A 13 8.28 2.39 -17.12
N THR A 14 8.86 1.43 -17.84
CA THR A 14 8.58 0.00 -17.69
C THR A 14 9.86 -0.79 -17.37
N LEU A 15 9.71 -1.98 -16.81
CA LEU A 15 10.79 -2.88 -16.40
C LEU A 15 10.44 -4.34 -16.71
N GLU A 16 11.37 -5.06 -17.30
CA GLU A 16 11.32 -6.52 -17.42
C GLU A 16 12.05 -7.16 -16.24
N ALA A 17 11.36 -7.94 -15.42
CA ALA A 17 11.97 -8.65 -14.29
C ALA A 17 11.27 -9.97 -13.99
N ASP A 18 12.06 -11.04 -13.77
CA ASP A 18 11.55 -12.38 -13.45
C ASP A 18 10.48 -12.92 -14.43
N GLY A 19 10.60 -12.54 -15.72
CA GLY A 19 9.65 -12.93 -16.77
C GLY A 19 8.35 -12.12 -16.78
N LYS A 20 8.29 -11.00 -16.04
CA LYS A 20 7.12 -10.13 -15.93
C LYS A 20 7.41 -8.75 -16.50
N HIS A 21 6.41 -8.20 -17.19
CA HIS A 21 6.38 -6.81 -17.62
C HIS A 21 5.78 -5.93 -16.51
N LEU A 22 6.58 -5.00 -16.00
CA LEU A 22 6.19 -4.12 -14.90
C LEU A 22 6.08 -2.68 -15.37
N VAL A 23 4.97 -2.05 -15.05
CA VAL A 23 4.80 -0.59 -15.12
C VAL A 23 5.35 0.01 -13.84
N VAL A 24 6.23 1.01 -13.99
CA VAL A 24 6.84 1.73 -12.88
C VAL A 24 6.21 3.12 -12.79
N SER A 25 5.64 3.44 -11.64
CA SER A 25 5.10 4.77 -11.34
C SER A 25 5.74 5.35 -10.08
N VAL A 26 5.59 6.65 -9.87
CA VAL A 26 6.03 7.33 -8.63
C VAL A 26 4.84 7.96 -7.94
N ARG A 27 4.69 7.69 -6.64
CA ARG A 27 3.73 8.40 -5.78
C ARG A 27 4.47 9.46 -4.98
N VAL A 28 3.98 10.69 -4.99
CA VAL A 28 4.61 11.82 -4.29
C VAL A 28 3.72 12.28 -3.14
N ILE A 29 4.29 12.45 -1.96
CA ILE A 29 3.59 12.93 -0.75
C ILE A 29 4.43 14.05 -0.13
N PHE A 30 3.79 15.10 0.38
CA PHE A 30 4.47 16.12 1.18
C PHE A 30 4.48 15.73 2.66
N ASP A 31 5.66 15.69 3.29
CA ASP A 31 5.82 15.23 4.68
C ASP A 31 5.79 16.36 5.72
N GLY A 32 5.60 17.61 5.29
CA GLY A 32 5.67 18.80 6.13
C GLY A 32 6.97 19.60 5.97
N ILE A 33 7.99 19.02 5.33
CA ILE A 33 9.29 19.64 5.07
C ILE A 33 9.60 19.62 3.56
N GLU A 34 9.47 18.46 2.91
CA GLU A 34 9.76 18.29 1.49
C GLU A 34 8.76 17.36 0.78
N HIS A 35 8.82 17.31 -0.55
CA HIS A 35 8.09 16.32 -1.33
C HIS A 35 8.91 15.02 -1.38
N VAL A 36 8.28 13.92 -1.01
CA VAL A 36 8.90 12.58 -0.97
C VAL A 36 8.20 11.66 -1.96
N GLY A 37 8.95 11.24 -2.98
CA GLY A 37 8.53 10.24 -3.95
C GLY A 37 8.83 8.82 -3.48
N ARG A 38 7.95 7.88 -3.81
CA ARG A 38 8.16 6.43 -3.68
C ARG A 38 7.77 5.74 -4.97
N LEU A 39 8.65 4.88 -5.47
CA LEU A 39 8.36 4.09 -6.67
C LEU A 39 7.33 3.01 -6.37
N TRP A 40 6.64 2.60 -7.42
CA TRP A 40 5.61 1.58 -7.37
C TRP A 40 5.74 0.69 -8.61
N PHE A 41 5.86 -0.62 -8.41
CA PHE A 41 6.02 -1.60 -9.47
C PHE A 41 4.74 -2.43 -9.60
N ALA A 42 4.01 -2.30 -10.70
CA ALA A 42 2.76 -3.02 -10.94
C ALA A 42 2.88 -3.87 -12.21
N GLU A 43 2.26 -5.05 -12.22
CA GLU A 43 2.15 -5.87 -13.45
C GLU A 43 1.05 -5.29 -14.33
N GLU A 44 1.29 -5.18 -15.64
CA GLU A 44 0.32 -4.57 -16.57
C GLU A 44 -0.98 -5.38 -16.69
N GLU A 45 -0.89 -6.71 -16.53
CA GLU A 45 -2.01 -7.64 -16.76
C GLU A 45 -2.88 -7.89 -15.52
N TRP A 46 -2.46 -7.46 -14.33
CA TRP A 46 -3.13 -7.80 -13.07
C TRP A 46 -3.62 -6.53 -12.36
N GLU A 47 -4.83 -6.55 -11.81
CA GLU A 47 -5.29 -5.57 -10.80
C GLU A 47 -4.54 -5.78 -9.46
N ASP A 48 -3.23 -6.03 -9.50
CA ASP A 48 -2.40 -6.04 -8.29
C ASP A 48 -2.22 -4.59 -7.84
N ASP A 49 -2.44 -4.34 -6.55
CA ASP A 49 -2.18 -3.06 -5.91
C ASP A 49 -0.73 -2.61 -6.12
N GLY A 50 0.17 -3.51 -6.51
CA GLY A 50 1.56 -3.28 -6.91
C GLY A 50 2.51 -3.33 -5.71
N LEU A 51 3.80 -3.26 -6.00
CA LEU A 51 4.87 -3.35 -5.02
C LEU A 51 5.52 -1.97 -4.80
N PRO A 52 5.34 -1.34 -3.63
CA PRO A 52 6.04 -0.11 -3.30
C PRO A 52 7.54 -0.33 -3.05
N ASP A 53 8.37 0.59 -3.55
CA ASP A 53 9.75 0.77 -3.09
C ASP A 53 9.77 1.56 -1.77
N ARG A 54 10.63 1.14 -0.84
CA ARG A 54 10.91 1.91 0.38
C ARG A 54 11.95 3.02 0.18
N GLY A 55 12.69 3.01 -0.93
CA GLY A 55 13.62 4.06 -1.29
C GLY A 55 12.93 5.39 -1.60
N ALA A 56 13.19 6.41 -0.79
CA ALA A 56 12.67 7.75 -0.99
C ALA A 56 13.36 8.48 -2.17
N LEU A 57 12.61 9.36 -2.82
CA LEU A 57 13.05 10.30 -3.84
C LEU A 57 12.67 11.70 -3.36
N PRO A 58 13.56 12.40 -2.61
CA PRO A 58 13.26 13.72 -2.07
C PRO A 58 13.32 14.80 -3.16
N GLY A 59 12.53 15.86 -3.00
CA GLY A 59 12.53 17.03 -3.86
C GLY A 59 11.79 18.20 -3.21
N ARG A 60 12.14 19.43 -3.59
CA ARG A 60 11.48 20.64 -3.10
C ARG A 60 10.16 20.90 -3.80
N THR A 61 9.93 20.27 -4.94
CA THR A 61 8.70 20.32 -5.71
C THR A 61 8.34 18.92 -6.22
N VAL A 62 7.08 18.71 -6.59
CA VAL A 62 6.61 17.46 -7.23
C VAL A 62 7.39 17.17 -8.52
N ASP A 63 7.65 18.20 -9.33
CA ASP A 63 8.39 18.06 -10.59
C ASP A 63 9.83 17.61 -10.39
N GLU A 64 10.50 18.10 -9.34
CA GLU A 64 11.85 17.65 -8.99
C GLU A 64 11.87 16.15 -8.64
N VAL A 65 10.88 15.70 -7.86
CA VAL A 65 10.73 14.28 -7.51
C VAL A 65 10.50 13.42 -8.75
N ILE A 66 9.59 13.84 -9.64
CA ILE A 66 9.30 13.13 -10.89
C ILE A 66 10.53 13.12 -11.80
N ALA A 67 11.24 14.24 -11.93
CA ALA A 67 12.46 14.32 -12.73
C ALA A 67 13.56 13.41 -12.17
N LEU A 68 13.69 13.32 -10.84
CA LEU A 68 14.62 12.40 -10.19
C LEU A 68 14.24 10.94 -10.47
N ALA A 69 12.95 10.62 -10.39
CA ALA A 69 12.43 9.28 -10.70
C ALA A 69 12.73 8.88 -12.15
N LYS A 70 12.49 9.79 -13.11
CA LYS A 70 12.75 9.57 -14.55
C LYS A 70 14.22 9.47 -14.92
N ARG A 71 15.15 9.91 -14.07
CA ARG A 71 16.60 9.77 -14.28
C ARG A 71 17.12 8.39 -13.91
N LEU A 72 16.34 7.58 -13.20
CA LEU A 72 16.74 6.23 -12.82
C LEU A 72 16.92 5.37 -14.07
N THR A 73 18.07 4.73 -14.15
CA THR A 73 18.39 3.75 -15.17
C THR A 73 17.61 2.46 -14.93
N THR A 74 17.45 1.65 -15.97
CA THR A 74 16.81 0.32 -15.86
C THR A 74 17.47 -0.56 -14.80
N ASN A 75 18.81 -0.51 -14.66
CA ASN A 75 19.52 -1.27 -13.65
C ASN A 75 19.19 -0.81 -12.21
N GLU A 76 19.06 0.50 -11.98
CA GLU A 76 18.66 1.03 -10.69
C GLU A 76 17.21 0.67 -10.35
N LEU A 77 16.31 0.73 -11.34
CA LEU A 77 14.92 0.27 -11.19
C LEU A 77 14.87 -1.22 -10.85
N LEU A 78 15.65 -2.06 -11.53
CA LEU A 78 15.73 -3.49 -11.25
C LEU A 78 16.27 -3.79 -9.85
N GLN A 79 17.30 -3.06 -9.40
CA GLN A 79 17.85 -3.22 -8.05
C GLN A 79 16.82 -2.82 -6.99
N ARG A 80 16.11 -1.71 -7.19
CA ARG A 80 15.04 -1.24 -6.30
C ARG A 80 13.89 -2.24 -6.25
N TYR A 81 13.48 -2.78 -7.39
CA TYR A 81 12.46 -3.82 -7.49
C TYR A 81 12.86 -5.10 -6.73
N ARG A 82 14.08 -5.61 -6.94
CA ARG A 82 14.59 -6.79 -6.22
C ARG A 82 14.63 -6.58 -4.71
N ARG A 83 15.02 -5.39 -4.25
CA ARG A 83 14.99 -5.05 -2.83
C ARG A 83 13.56 -5.02 -2.28
N ALA A 84 12.64 -4.39 -3.00
CA ALA A 84 11.22 -4.39 -2.62
C ALA A 84 10.64 -5.81 -2.59
N GLN A 85 11.03 -6.67 -3.53
CA GLN A 85 10.63 -8.08 -3.55
C GLN A 85 11.21 -8.86 -2.37
N ALA A 86 12.50 -8.70 -2.09
CA ALA A 86 13.15 -9.35 -0.95
C ALA A 86 12.46 -8.95 0.36
N GLU A 87 12.09 -7.68 0.50
CA GLU A 87 11.36 -7.19 1.66
C GLU A 87 9.90 -7.70 1.71
N LYS A 88 9.21 -7.79 0.56
CA LYS A 88 7.88 -8.42 0.45
C LYS A 88 7.92 -9.88 0.92
N ARG A 89 8.98 -10.61 0.59
CA ARG A 89 9.17 -12.01 1.01
C ARG A 89 9.52 -12.11 2.50
N ARG A 90 10.42 -11.25 2.99
CA ARG A 90 10.94 -11.29 4.37
C ARG A 90 9.88 -11.15 5.46
N PHE A 91 8.84 -10.36 5.20
CA PHE A 91 7.78 -10.08 6.18
C PHE A 91 6.40 -10.54 5.70
N HIS A 92 6.36 -11.66 4.97
CA HIS A 92 5.14 -12.17 4.35
C HIS A 92 3.99 -12.36 5.35
N ASP A 93 4.24 -13.03 6.47
CA ASP A 93 3.22 -13.27 7.49
C ASP A 93 2.71 -11.99 8.15
N LEU A 94 3.61 -11.04 8.45
CA LEU A 94 3.23 -9.73 8.97
C LEU A 94 2.33 -8.97 7.99
N ARG A 95 2.69 -9.01 6.70
CA ARG A 95 1.91 -8.35 5.64
C ARG A 95 0.53 -8.97 5.50
N ARG A 96 0.45 -10.30 5.46
CA ARG A 96 -0.82 -11.04 5.38
C ARG A 96 -1.76 -10.66 6.52
N ILE A 97 -1.29 -10.65 7.77
CA ILE A 97 -2.11 -10.26 8.93
C ILE A 97 -2.55 -8.79 8.82
N THR A 98 -1.67 -7.91 8.35
CA THR A 98 -1.98 -6.48 8.16
C THR A 98 -3.05 -6.27 7.09
N ASP A 99 -2.97 -7.00 5.97
CA ASP A 99 -3.95 -6.94 4.87
C ASP A 99 -5.33 -7.45 5.35
N GLU A 100 -5.36 -8.52 6.15
CA GLU A 100 -6.57 -9.03 6.80
C GLU A 100 -7.20 -7.96 7.72
N ILE A 101 -6.41 -7.25 8.53
CA ILE A 101 -6.89 -6.15 9.38
C ILE A 101 -7.49 -5.02 8.55
N LEU A 102 -6.81 -4.57 7.49
CA LEU A 102 -7.31 -3.50 6.63
C LEU A 102 -8.64 -3.88 5.95
N ALA A 103 -8.78 -5.14 5.54
CA ALA A 103 -10.05 -5.65 5.01
C ALA A 103 -11.17 -5.59 6.05
N LYS A 104 -10.90 -5.98 7.30
CA LYS A 104 -11.90 -5.92 8.40
C LYS A 104 -12.29 -4.48 8.74
N ILE A 105 -11.33 -3.54 8.76
CA ILE A 105 -11.62 -2.11 8.98
C ILE A 105 -12.50 -1.55 7.86
N ARG A 106 -12.20 -1.89 6.59
CA ARG A 106 -13.05 -1.48 5.45
C ARG A 106 -14.45 -2.05 5.58
N TYR A 107 -14.59 -3.30 6.00
CA TYR A 107 -15.89 -3.92 6.26
C TYR A 107 -16.66 -3.22 7.39
N LEU A 108 -16.02 -2.92 8.53
CA LEU A 108 -16.63 -2.14 9.62
C LEU A 108 -17.16 -0.79 9.13
N ASN A 109 -16.36 -0.07 8.34
CA ASN A 109 -16.77 1.21 7.77
C ASN A 109 -18.00 1.04 6.85
N GLN A 110 -18.01 -0.02 6.02
CA GLN A 110 -19.13 -0.33 5.15
C GLN A 110 -20.41 -0.62 5.94
N VAL A 111 -20.33 -1.43 7.00
CA VAL A 111 -21.46 -1.73 7.90
C VAL A 111 -21.99 -0.44 8.53
N GLY A 112 -21.12 0.41 9.05
CA GLY A 112 -21.52 1.69 9.66
C GLY A 112 -22.18 2.65 8.68
N ILE A 113 -21.71 2.70 7.43
CA ILE A 113 -22.33 3.50 6.35
C ILE A 113 -23.70 2.92 5.99
N SER A 114 -23.81 1.61 5.79
CA SER A 114 -25.07 0.93 5.45
C SER A 114 -26.12 1.09 6.56
N MET A 115 -25.73 0.99 7.83
CA MET A 115 -26.61 1.24 8.97
C MET A 115 -27.11 2.69 8.98
N ARG A 116 -26.22 3.68 8.79
CA ARG A 116 -26.60 5.10 8.72
C ARG A 116 -27.54 5.41 7.56
N ALA A 117 -27.39 4.69 6.44
CA ALA A 117 -28.24 4.80 5.26
C ALA A 117 -29.60 4.09 5.42
N GLY A 118 -29.84 3.38 6.53
CA GLY A 118 -31.07 2.58 6.76
C GLY A 118 -31.16 1.34 5.87
N LEU A 119 -30.05 0.92 5.27
CA LEU A 119 -29.97 -0.25 4.39
C LEU A 119 -29.72 -1.55 5.17
N LEU A 120 -29.37 -1.43 6.45
CA LEU A 120 -29.13 -2.54 7.36
C LEU A 120 -29.91 -2.30 8.65
N ASP A 121 -30.55 -3.35 9.16
CA ASP A 121 -31.23 -3.32 10.44
C ASP A 121 -30.23 -3.07 11.58
N VAL A 122 -30.68 -2.38 12.63
CA VAL A 122 -29.82 -1.96 13.75
C VAL A 122 -29.30 -3.15 14.55
N GLU A 123 -30.11 -4.19 14.76
CA GLU A 123 -29.68 -5.38 15.49
C GLU A 123 -28.68 -6.19 14.65
N GLY A 124 -28.95 -6.35 13.35
CA GLY A 124 -28.01 -6.99 12.43
C GLY A 124 -26.69 -6.24 12.31
N ALA A 125 -26.72 -4.90 12.22
CA ALA A 125 -25.53 -4.07 12.20
C ALA A 125 -24.70 -4.21 13.48
N ALA A 126 -25.34 -4.22 14.65
CA ALA A 126 -24.65 -4.37 15.93
C ALA A 126 -23.92 -5.72 16.04
N GLN A 127 -24.56 -6.81 15.60
CA GLN A 127 -23.93 -8.15 15.60
C GLN A 127 -22.73 -8.22 14.66
N GLU A 128 -22.83 -7.65 13.46
CA GLU A 128 -21.72 -7.63 12.49
C GLU A 128 -20.54 -6.79 12.99
N LEU A 129 -20.81 -5.65 13.64
CA LEU A 129 -19.79 -4.82 14.27
C LEU A 129 -19.07 -5.58 15.39
N GLU A 130 -19.81 -6.23 16.30
CA GLU A 130 -19.25 -6.98 17.43
C GLU A 130 -18.44 -8.21 16.96
N LEU A 131 -18.92 -8.92 15.94
CA LEU A 131 -18.18 -10.04 15.35
C LEU A 131 -16.87 -9.55 14.71
N THR A 132 -16.93 -8.46 13.94
CA THR A 132 -15.75 -7.94 13.24
C THR A 132 -14.73 -7.34 14.22
N GLU A 133 -15.18 -6.71 15.30
CA GLU A 133 -14.32 -6.23 16.39
C GLU A 133 -13.55 -7.37 17.07
N ARG A 134 -14.24 -8.48 17.40
CA ARG A 134 -13.57 -9.67 17.96
C ARG A 134 -12.51 -10.24 17.01
N GLN A 135 -12.84 -10.35 15.72
CA GLN A 135 -11.89 -10.82 14.70
C GLN A 135 -10.68 -9.88 14.59
N LEU A 136 -10.87 -8.56 14.70
CA LEU A 136 -9.77 -7.60 14.71
C LEU A 136 -8.86 -7.80 15.92
N HIS A 137 -9.41 -8.02 17.12
CA HIS A 137 -8.60 -8.32 18.30
C HIS A 137 -7.75 -9.58 18.11
N GLU A 138 -8.33 -10.65 17.58
CA GLU A 138 -7.61 -11.89 17.28
C GLU A 138 -6.46 -11.67 16.27
N LEU A 139 -6.68 -10.85 15.24
CA LEU A 139 -5.65 -10.50 14.26
C LEU A 139 -4.52 -9.67 14.90
N VAL A 140 -4.85 -8.73 15.79
CA VAL A 140 -3.86 -7.93 16.53
C VAL A 140 -3.02 -8.80 17.47
N ASP A 141 -3.63 -9.80 18.12
CA ASP A 141 -2.89 -10.74 18.97
C ASP A 141 -1.93 -11.62 18.15
N ARG A 142 -2.33 -12.03 16.94
CA ARG A 142 -1.48 -12.76 15.98
C ARG A 142 -0.34 -11.91 15.40
N LEU A 143 -0.44 -10.59 15.45
CA LEU A 143 0.56 -9.66 14.97
C LEU A 143 1.83 -9.66 15.83
N ARG A 144 1.67 -9.75 17.17
CA ARG A 144 2.81 -9.74 18.11
C ARG A 144 3.86 -10.82 17.83
N PRO A 145 3.49 -12.10 17.63
CA PRO A 145 4.48 -13.14 17.32
C PRO A 145 5.05 -13.04 15.89
N ALA A 146 4.34 -12.41 14.94
CA ALA A 146 4.82 -12.21 13.57
C ALA A 146 5.70 -10.96 13.40
N ALA A 147 5.65 -10.03 14.34
CA ALA A 147 6.41 -8.78 14.29
C ALA A 147 7.92 -9.04 14.45
N GLY A 148 8.69 -8.75 13.40
CA GLY A 148 10.16 -8.88 13.41
C GLY A 148 10.69 -10.30 13.17
N VAL A 149 9.81 -11.25 12.84
CA VAL A 149 10.22 -12.58 12.37
C VAL A 149 10.49 -12.52 10.87
N GLU A 150 11.67 -12.99 10.48
CA GLU A 150 12.09 -13.14 9.09
C GLU A 150 11.91 -14.62 8.72
N GLU A 151 11.22 -14.88 7.60
CA GLU A 151 11.15 -16.22 6.99
C GLU A 151 12.45 -16.62 6.28
#